data_AF-X0QBU4-F1
#
_entry.id   AF-X0QBU4-F1
#
_cell.length_a   1.000
_cell.length_b   1.000
_cell.length_c   1.000
_cell.angle_alpha   90.00
_cell.angle_beta   90.00
_cell.angle_gamma   90.00
#
_symmetry.space_group_name_H-M   'P 1'
#
loop_
_entity.id
_entity.type
_entity.pdbx_description
1 polymer ?
#
loop_
_entity_poly.entity_id
_entity_poly.type
_entity_poly.pdbx_seq_one_letter_code
_entity_poly.pdbx_strand_id
1 'polypeptide(L)'
;MGVSLYYTAERSTLLTQQEQEKVASIVDKYNENFEHADDAETFDLYAYDDSESEVILAGATKLPVSLDVEDLMYTLEHWLQCLTKIRLAVTDAEWHVHLDDNDAVWVDDKWQMEE
;
A
#
# COMPACT_ATOMS: atom_id res chain seq x y z
N MET A 1 9.01 2.42 19.33
CA MET A 1 8.71 3.11 18.06
C MET A 1 8.37 2.01 17.08
N GLY A 2 7.26 2.12 16.35
CA GLY A 2 6.88 1.15 15.32
C GLY A 2 7.20 1.73 13.96
N VAL A 3 7.39 0.87 12.97
CA VAL A 3 7.66 1.25 11.59
C VAL A 3 6.36 1.16 10.80
N SER A 4 6.10 2.12 9.91
CA SER A 4 4.90 2.12 9.08
C SER A 4 5.26 2.21 7.60
N LEU A 5 4.52 1.46 6.78
CA LEU A 5 4.52 1.58 5.33
C LEU A 5 3.47 2.61 4.94
N TYR A 6 3.89 3.65 4.23
CA TYR A 6 3.06 4.74 3.73
C TYR A 6 2.98 4.65 2.20
N TYR A 7 1.83 5.00 1.65
CA TYR A 7 1.60 4.99 0.22
C TYR A 7 0.64 6.09 -0.19
N THR A 8 1.02 6.80 -1.25
CA THR A 8 0.23 7.84 -1.88
C THR A 8 0.29 7.66 -3.39
N ALA A 9 -0.84 7.87 -4.06
CA ALA A 9 -0.91 7.98 -5.51
C ALA A 9 -1.54 9.31 -5.89
N GLU A 10 -0.89 10.01 -6.82
CA GLU A 10 -1.26 11.35 -7.25
C GLU A 10 -1.50 11.40 -8.76
N ARG A 11 -2.62 12.00 -9.17
CA ARG A 11 -2.90 12.39 -10.56
C ARG A 11 -4.06 13.37 -10.62
N SER A 12 -4.17 14.08 -11.73
CA SER A 12 -5.20 15.09 -11.96
C SER A 12 -6.61 14.55 -12.24
N THR A 13 -6.75 13.23 -12.41
CA THR A 13 -8.03 12.57 -12.68
C THR A 13 -8.42 11.66 -11.52
N LEU A 14 -9.65 11.76 -11.05
CA LEU A 14 -10.12 10.91 -9.96
C LEU A 14 -10.14 9.42 -10.36
N LEU A 15 -10.17 8.53 -9.37
CA LEU A 15 -10.39 7.11 -9.62
C LEU A 15 -11.76 6.90 -10.29
N THR A 16 -11.76 6.19 -11.40
CA THR A 16 -12.98 5.68 -12.02
C THR A 16 -13.63 4.63 -11.11
N GLN A 17 -14.94 4.42 -11.27
CA GLN A 17 -15.64 3.37 -10.53
C GLN A 17 -14.99 1.99 -10.70
N GLN A 18 -14.52 1.67 -11.92
CA GLN A 18 -13.85 0.39 -12.17
C GLN A 18 -12.52 0.27 -11.41
N GLU A 19 -11.74 1.36 -11.32
CA GLU A 19 -10.51 1.36 -10.53
C GLU A 19 -10.83 1.20 -9.05
N GLN A 20 -11.82 1.92 -8.52
CA GLN A 20 -12.24 1.79 -7.11
C GLN A 20 -12.65 0.35 -6.77
N GLU A 21 -13.48 -0.28 -7.60
CA GLU A 21 -13.92 -1.67 -7.41
C GLU A 21 -12.74 -2.66 -7.47
N LYS A 22 -11.79 -2.44 -8.38
CA LYS A 22 -10.57 -3.27 -8.48
C LYS A 22 -9.68 -3.10 -7.26
N VAL A 23 -9.45 -1.87 -6.81
CA VAL A 23 -8.62 -1.56 -5.63
C VAL A 23 -9.25 -2.19 -4.40
N ALA A 24 -10.54 -1.99 -4.16
CA ALA A 24 -11.26 -2.61 -3.05
C ALA A 24 -11.13 -4.14 -3.08
N SER A 25 -11.36 -4.78 -4.25
CA SER A 25 -11.22 -6.23 -4.38
C SER A 25 -9.80 -6.73 -4.14
N ILE A 26 -8.77 -5.95 -4.50
CA ILE A 26 -7.37 -6.30 -4.21
C ILE A 26 -7.12 -6.22 -2.70
N VAL A 27 -7.50 -5.11 -2.06
CA VAL A 27 -7.33 -4.90 -0.61
C VAL A 27 -8.03 -6.00 0.18
N ASP A 28 -9.30 -6.27 -0.11
CA ASP A 28 -10.06 -7.34 0.55
C ASP A 28 -9.35 -8.69 0.43
N LYS A 29 -8.92 -9.04 -0.80
CA LYS A 29 -8.22 -10.31 -1.04
C LYS A 29 -6.91 -10.39 -0.26
N TYR A 30 -6.10 -9.34 -0.22
CA TYR A 30 -4.82 -9.38 0.48
C TYR A 30 -5.00 -9.38 1.99
N ASN A 31 -6.01 -8.69 2.51
CA ASN A 31 -6.36 -8.71 3.93
C ASN A 31 -6.89 -10.08 4.37
N GLU A 32 -7.77 -10.72 3.58
CA GLU A 32 -8.28 -12.07 3.87
C GLU A 32 -7.19 -13.15 3.86
N ASN A 33 -6.15 -12.98 3.04
CA ASN A 33 -5.05 -13.94 2.92
C ASN A 33 -3.82 -13.58 3.78
N PHE A 34 -3.91 -12.55 4.61
CA PHE A 34 -2.79 -12.14 5.45
C PHE A 34 -2.69 -13.04 6.69
N GLU A 35 -1.57 -13.75 6.83
CA GLU A 35 -1.39 -14.77 7.86
C GLU A 35 -1.41 -14.22 9.30
N HIS A 36 -0.98 -12.96 9.48
CA HIS A 36 -0.85 -12.34 10.81
C HIS A 36 -1.95 -11.30 11.10
N ALA A 37 -3.12 -11.41 10.47
CA ALA A 37 -4.21 -10.44 10.64
C ALA A 37 -4.70 -10.29 12.10
N ASP A 38 -4.50 -11.30 12.94
CA ASP A 38 -4.86 -11.26 14.37
C ASP A 38 -3.85 -10.46 15.22
N ASP A 39 -2.58 -10.41 14.79
CA ASP A 39 -1.45 -9.85 15.56
C ASP A 39 -0.88 -8.55 14.95
N ALA A 40 -1.31 -8.18 13.74
CA ALA A 40 -0.80 -7.07 12.96
C ALA A 40 -1.93 -6.26 12.28
N GLU A 41 -1.60 -5.04 11.87
CA GLU A 41 -2.54 -4.18 11.15
C GLU A 41 -2.71 -4.67 9.71
N THR A 42 -3.95 -4.66 9.23
CA THR A 42 -4.28 -4.98 7.83
C THR A 42 -4.11 -3.75 6.94
N PHE A 43 -4.01 -3.97 5.64
CA PHE A 43 -3.90 -2.88 4.67
C PHE A 43 -5.16 -2.01 4.68
N ASP A 44 -4.99 -0.70 4.80
CA ASP A 44 -6.10 0.25 4.85
C ASP A 44 -5.86 1.51 4.01
N LEU A 45 -6.93 2.02 3.40
CA LEU A 45 -6.88 3.26 2.63
C LEU A 45 -7.64 4.33 3.38
N TYR A 46 -7.07 5.53 3.43
CA TYR A 46 -7.78 6.67 3.97
C TYR A 46 -9.05 6.93 3.15
N ALA A 47 -10.10 7.38 3.84
CA ALA A 47 -11.33 7.79 3.19
C ALA A 47 -10.98 8.86 2.15
N TYR A 48 -11.37 8.59 0.90
CA TYR A 48 -11.09 9.48 -0.21
C TYR A 48 -11.69 10.87 0.05
N ASP A 49 -10.83 11.89 0.04
CA ASP A 49 -11.20 13.29 0.20
C ASP A 49 -11.11 13.98 -1.16
N ASP A 50 -12.27 14.36 -1.72
CA ASP A 50 -12.34 15.03 -3.01
C ASP A 50 -11.90 16.51 -2.97
N SER A 51 -11.54 17.03 -1.79
CA SER A 51 -10.97 18.36 -1.62
C SER A 51 -9.46 18.43 -1.86
N GLU A 52 -8.74 17.30 -1.79
CA GLU A 52 -7.34 17.20 -2.18
C GLU A 52 -7.26 16.88 -3.69
N SER A 53 -7.18 17.92 -4.51
CA SER A 53 -7.41 17.84 -5.96
C SER A 53 -6.44 16.96 -6.75
N GLU A 54 -5.39 16.44 -6.11
CA GLU A 54 -4.31 15.69 -6.77
C GLU A 54 -4.01 14.33 -6.12
N VAL A 55 -4.47 14.08 -4.89
CA VAL A 55 -4.25 12.79 -4.19
C VAL A 55 -5.45 11.88 -4.44
N ILE A 56 -5.24 10.80 -5.17
CA ILE A 56 -6.31 9.86 -5.55
C ILE A 56 -6.39 8.64 -4.64
N LEU A 57 -5.29 8.29 -3.97
CA LEU A 57 -5.19 7.23 -2.97
C LEU A 57 -4.15 7.64 -1.94
N ALA A 58 -4.44 7.41 -0.67
CA ALA A 58 -3.48 7.55 0.41
C ALA A 58 -3.78 6.52 1.50
N GLY A 59 -2.75 6.09 2.21
CA GLY A 59 -2.92 5.25 3.38
C GLY A 59 -1.59 4.94 4.06
N ALA A 60 -1.71 4.25 5.19
CA ALA A 60 -0.57 3.72 5.91
C ALA A 60 -0.94 2.40 6.56
N THR A 61 0.04 1.51 6.68
CA THR A 61 -0.11 0.24 7.40
C THR A 61 1.07 0.06 8.33
N LYS A 62 0.81 -0.09 9.62
CA LYS A 62 1.87 -0.26 10.60
C LYS A 62 2.40 -1.69 10.56
N LEU A 63 3.72 -1.83 10.52
CA LEU A 63 4.36 -3.13 10.63
C LEU A 63 4.37 -3.61 12.09
N PRO A 64 4.14 -4.91 12.32
CA PRO A 64 4.11 -5.48 13.66
C PRO A 64 5.51 -5.57 14.25
N VAL A 65 5.82 -4.66 15.18
CA VAL A 65 7.13 -4.57 15.86
C VAL A 65 7.37 -5.69 16.87
N SER A 66 6.34 -6.45 17.22
CA SER A 66 6.40 -7.57 18.17
C SER A 66 6.69 -8.92 17.54
N LEU A 67 6.61 -9.00 16.20
CA LEU A 67 6.94 -10.23 15.48
C LEU A 67 8.44 -10.35 15.25
N ASP A 68 8.88 -11.55 14.93
CA ASP A 68 10.29 -11.76 14.58
C ASP A 68 10.63 -11.15 13.21
N VAL A 69 11.91 -11.21 12.84
CA VAL A 69 12.40 -10.60 11.60
C VAL A 69 11.80 -11.28 10.37
N GLU A 70 11.51 -12.58 10.42
CA GLU A 70 10.96 -13.33 9.30
C GLU A 70 9.52 -12.89 9.02
N ASP A 71 8.70 -12.82 10.05
CA ASP A 71 7.32 -12.35 10.01
C ASP A 71 7.23 -10.85 9.61
N LEU A 72 8.17 -10.03 10.07
CA LEU A 72 8.27 -8.62 9.67
C LEU A 72 8.53 -8.50 8.16
N MET A 73 9.50 -9.27 7.65
CA MET A 73 9.85 -9.28 6.23
C MET A 73 8.71 -9.85 5.38
N TYR A 74 8.04 -10.90 5.85
CA TYR A 74 6.83 -11.43 5.22
C TYR A 74 5.74 -10.37 5.14
N THR A 75 5.44 -9.68 6.24
CA THR A 75 4.41 -8.63 6.29
C THR A 75 4.73 -7.50 5.31
N LEU A 76 5.98 -7.04 5.30
CA LEU A 76 6.42 -6.01 4.35
C LEU A 76 6.27 -6.50 2.91
N GLU A 77 6.76 -7.69 2.58
CA GLU A 77 6.65 -8.23 1.22
C GLU A 77 5.19 -8.40 0.79
N HIS A 78 4.33 -8.91 1.69
CA HIS A 78 2.90 -9.09 1.43
C HIS A 78 2.21 -7.77 1.07
N TRP A 79 2.49 -6.70 1.82
CA TRP A 79 1.93 -5.38 1.53
C TRP A 79 2.54 -4.70 0.31
N LEU A 80 3.85 -4.87 0.04
CA LEU A 80 4.47 -4.42 -1.21
C LEU A 80 3.88 -5.16 -2.44
N GLN A 81 3.54 -6.45 -2.29
CA GLN A 81 2.82 -7.19 -3.32
C GLN A 81 1.38 -6.70 -3.50
N CYS A 82 0.67 -6.35 -2.42
CA CYS A 82 -0.63 -5.70 -2.48
C CYS A 82 -0.54 -4.38 -3.28
N LEU A 83 0.39 -3.49 -2.90
CA LEU A 83 0.64 -2.22 -3.58
C LEU A 83 1.03 -2.39 -5.04
N THR A 84 1.79 -3.44 -5.36
CA THR A 84 2.11 -3.80 -6.75
C THR A 84 0.83 -4.05 -7.56
N LYS A 85 -0.14 -4.80 -7.01
CA LYS A 85 -1.42 -5.05 -7.68
C LYS A 85 -2.26 -3.79 -7.81
N ILE A 86 -2.30 -2.95 -6.78
CA ILE A 86 -3.03 -1.67 -6.81
C ILE A 86 -2.43 -0.74 -7.87
N ARG A 87 -1.11 -0.56 -7.90
CA ARG A 87 -0.43 0.27 -8.90
C ARG A 87 -0.68 -0.21 -10.34
N LEU A 88 -0.71 -1.52 -10.57
CA LEU A 88 -1.03 -2.06 -11.89
C LEU A 88 -2.51 -1.89 -12.27
N ALA A 89 -3.41 -1.71 -11.29
CA ALA A 89 -4.82 -1.43 -11.52
C ALA A 89 -5.11 0.06 -11.74
N VAL A 90 -4.32 0.94 -11.13
CA VAL A 90 -4.42 2.40 -11.22
C VAL A 90 -3.20 2.93 -11.96
N THR A 91 -3.31 2.91 -13.29
CA THR A 91 -2.26 3.41 -14.18
C THR A 91 -2.26 4.93 -14.23
N ASP A 92 -1.18 5.50 -14.76
CA ASP A 92 -1.06 6.94 -15.01
C ASP A 92 -1.15 7.81 -13.74
N ALA A 93 -0.67 7.28 -12.63
CA ALA A 93 -0.49 8.02 -11.38
C ALA A 93 1.01 8.07 -11.02
N GLU A 94 1.41 9.17 -10.40
CA GLU A 94 2.66 9.26 -9.67
C GLU A 94 2.46 8.57 -8.31
N TRP A 95 3.42 7.75 -7.90
CA TRP A 95 3.30 6.97 -6.67
C TRP A 95 4.49 7.25 -5.77
N HIS A 96 4.20 7.51 -4.50
CA HIS A 96 5.18 7.65 -3.44
C HIS A 96 4.90 6.55 -2.41
N VAL A 97 5.88 5.69 -2.18
CA VAL A 97 5.80 4.60 -1.20
C VAL A 97 7.05 4.66 -0.35
N HIS A 98 6.88 4.66 0.96
CA HIS A 98 8.02 4.75 1.88
C HIS A 98 7.74 3.99 3.18
N LEU A 99 8.81 3.44 3.75
CA LEU A 99 8.83 2.80 5.06
C LEU A 99 9.51 3.74 6.05
N ASP A 100 8.71 4.46 6.84
CA ASP A 100 9.14 5.64 7.59
C ASP A 100 9.96 6.60 6.70
N ASP A 101 11.27 6.73 6.94
CA ASP A 101 12.18 7.62 6.21
C ASP A 101 12.86 6.95 4.99
N ASN A 102 12.53 5.69 4.67
CA ASN A 102 13.15 4.94 3.57
C ASN A 102 12.17 4.80 2.40
N ASP A 103 12.49 5.40 1.26
CA ASP A 103 11.66 5.30 0.06
C ASP A 103 11.71 3.90 -0.56
N ALA A 104 10.64 3.55 -1.26
CA ALA A 104 10.56 2.37 -2.11
C ALA A 104 10.43 2.82 -3.57
N VAL A 105 11.27 2.26 -4.43
CA VAL A 105 11.30 2.52 -5.87
C VAL A 105 10.56 1.45 -6.66
N TRP A 106 10.02 1.86 -7.80
CA TRP A 106 9.34 0.96 -8.73
C TRP A 106 10.31 0.42 -9.78
N VAL A 107 10.60 -0.88 -9.73
CA VAL A 107 11.55 -1.56 -10.62
C VAL A 107 10.99 -2.93 -11.02
N ASP A 108 10.96 -3.21 -12.33
CA ASP A 108 10.50 -4.49 -12.90
C ASP A 108 9.14 -4.97 -12.38
N ASP A 109 8.15 -4.06 -12.40
CA ASP A 109 6.79 -4.28 -11.92
C ASP A 109 6.68 -4.68 -10.44
N LYS A 110 7.64 -4.21 -9.62
CA LYS A 110 7.66 -4.45 -8.18
C LYS A 110 8.17 -3.23 -7.42
N TRP A 111 7.70 -3.09 -6.19
CA TRP A 111 8.29 -2.16 -5.22
C TRP A 111 9.53 -2.79 -4.58
N GLN A 112 10.60 -2.01 -4.52
CA GLN A 112 11.87 -2.38 -3.89
C GLN A 112 12.31 -1.24 -2.97
N MET A 113 12.74 -1.54 -1.75
CA MET A 113 13.29 -0.52 -0.86
C MET A 113 14.58 0.06 -1.46
N GLU A 114 14.78 1.37 -1.37
CA GLU A 114 16.06 1.97 -1.72
C GLU A 114 17.18 1.49 -0.76
N GLU A 115 18.40 1.31 -1.29
CA GLU A 115 19.59 0.86 -0.55
C GLU A 115 20.25 1.96 0.30
#